data_AF-A0A941A9T6-F1
#
_entry.id   AF-A0A941A9T6-F1
#
_cell.length_a   1.000
_cell.length_b   1.000
_cell.length_c   1.000
_cell.angle_alpha   90.00
_cell.angle_beta   90.00
_cell.angle_gamma   90.00
#
_symmetry.space_group_name_H-M   'P 1'
#
loop_
_entity.id
_entity.type
_entity.pdbx_description
1 polymer ?
#
loop_
_entity_poly.entity_id
_entity_poly.type
_entity_poly.pdbx_seq_one_letter_code
_entity_poly.pdbx_strand_id
1 'polypeptide(L)'
;ATAKEKAKIAVIETAREMVMRGFTFLPVDLYHSAVDEFLISGSSLLPPLAALPGLGAAVAENIVTARKDRPFSSQEDIRIRGHASKSVLEILAQHGCLSGLPESDQLQLFG
;
A
#
# COMPACT_ATOMS: atom_id res chain seq x y z
N ALA A 1 -6.51 17.95 24.80
CA ALA A 1 -5.81 17.15 23.78
C ALA A 1 -4.90 16.14 24.45
N THR A 2 -5.07 14.86 24.14
CA THR A 2 -4.21 13.76 24.59
C THR A 2 -2.82 13.86 23.96
N ALA A 3 -1.82 13.17 24.52
CA ALA A 3 -0.47 13.11 23.93
C ALA A 3 -0.50 12.60 22.48
N LYS A 4 -1.39 11.63 22.17
CA LYS A 4 -1.59 11.08 20.83
C LYS A 4 -2.13 12.11 19.84
N GLU A 5 -3.09 12.93 20.26
CA GLU A 5 -3.64 14.01 19.41
C GLU A 5 -2.59 15.08 19.10
N LYS A 6 -1.79 15.48 20.10
CA LYS A 6 -0.70 16.45 19.89
C LYS A 6 0.36 15.94 18.92
N ALA A 7 0.77 14.68 19.05
CA ALA A 7 1.70 14.07 18.11
C ALA A 7 1.14 14.03 16.68
N LYS A 8 -0.15 13.70 16.53
CA LYS A 8 -0.82 13.73 15.22
C LYS A 8 -0.85 15.12 14.60
N ILE A 9 -1.09 16.17 15.39
CA ILE A 9 -1.07 17.56 14.90
C ILE A 9 0.30 17.91 14.33
N ALA A 10 1.39 17.62 15.07
CA ALA A 10 2.74 17.91 14.62
C ALA A 10 3.09 17.21 13.28
N VAL A 11 2.65 15.95 13.11
CA VAL A 11 2.84 15.21 11.85
C VAL A 11 2.05 15.86 10.70
N ILE A 12 0.80 16.27 10.94
CA ILE A 12 -0.03 16.93 9.92
C ILE A 12 0.55 18.30 9.54
N GLU A 13 1.07 19.06 10.49
CA GLU A 13 1.72 20.36 10.22
C GLU A 13 2.95 20.18 9.33
N THR A 14 3.76 19.15 9.60
CA THR A 14 4.94 18.79 8.78
C THR A 14 4.51 18.39 7.36
N ALA A 15 3.49 17.53 7.23
CA ALA A 15 2.96 17.13 5.93
C ALA A 15 2.38 18.32 5.15
N ARG A 16 1.70 19.24 5.84
CA ARG A 16 1.16 20.48 5.25
C ARG A 16 2.27 21.41 4.76
N GLU A 17 3.34 21.58 5.53
CA GLU A 17 4.51 22.37 5.13
C GLU A 17 5.17 21.80 3.86
N MET A 18 5.33 20.48 3.79
CA MET A 18 5.84 19.79 2.60
C MET A 18 4.99 20.10 1.36
N VAL A 19 3.66 20.01 1.48
CA VAL A 19 2.75 20.35 0.36
C VAL A 19 2.84 21.82 -0.02
N MET A 20 2.96 22.72 0.94
CA MET A 20 3.14 24.16 0.69
C MET A 20 4.45 24.50 -0.02
N ARG A 21 5.48 23.66 0.10
CA ARG A 21 6.75 23.79 -0.63
C ARG A 21 6.71 23.21 -2.06
N GLY A 22 5.56 22.70 -2.50
CA GLY A 22 5.38 22.16 -3.85
C GLY A 22 5.66 20.67 -3.99
N PHE A 23 5.85 19.95 -2.88
CA PHE A 23 5.94 18.49 -2.90
C PHE A 23 4.56 17.84 -2.78
N THR A 24 4.42 16.59 -3.18
CA THR A 24 3.14 15.86 -3.15
C THR A 24 3.27 14.47 -2.54
N PHE A 25 2.15 13.81 -2.30
CA PHE A 25 2.11 12.39 -1.91
C PHE A 25 1.47 11.59 -3.05
N LEU A 26 2.07 10.48 -3.41
CA LEU A 26 1.47 9.50 -4.30
C LEU A 26 0.51 8.58 -3.52
N PRO A 27 -0.47 7.94 -4.18
CA PRO A 27 -1.20 6.83 -3.56
C PRO A 27 -0.24 5.67 -3.25
N VAL A 28 -0.61 4.84 -2.27
CA VAL A 28 0.12 3.60 -1.98
C VAL A 28 0.03 2.69 -3.22
N ASP A 29 1.17 2.09 -3.58
CA ASP A 29 1.32 1.29 -4.79
C ASP A 29 1.78 -0.13 -4.43
N LEU A 30 1.05 -1.14 -4.91
CA LEU A 30 1.30 -2.55 -4.61
C LEU A 30 2.71 -3.02 -5.01
N TYR A 31 3.31 -2.43 -6.05
CA TYR A 31 4.57 -2.85 -6.65
C TYR A 31 5.74 -1.95 -6.28
N HIS A 32 5.48 -0.67 -6.00
CA HIS A 32 6.52 0.33 -5.77
C HIS A 32 6.66 0.73 -4.30
N SER A 33 5.57 0.72 -3.51
CA SER A 33 5.65 1.14 -2.09
C SER A 33 6.52 0.17 -1.28
N ALA A 34 7.35 0.71 -0.39
CA ALA A 34 8.14 -0.09 0.55
C ALA A 34 7.28 -0.64 1.70
N VAL A 35 7.90 -1.40 2.62
CA VAL A 35 7.21 -2.00 3.77
C VAL A 35 6.75 -0.90 4.73
N ASP A 36 7.67 -0.08 5.23
CA ASP A 36 7.46 0.88 6.31
C ASP A 36 8.17 2.25 6.10
N GLU A 37 8.84 2.45 4.98
CA GLU A 37 9.50 3.70 4.61
C GLU A 37 8.79 4.48 3.49
N PHE A 38 8.83 5.81 3.57
CA PHE A 38 8.44 6.67 2.45
C PHE A 38 9.58 6.73 1.43
N LEU A 39 9.26 6.43 0.16
CA LEU A 39 10.23 6.53 -0.92
C LEU A 39 10.09 7.87 -1.65
N ILE A 40 11.22 8.42 -2.10
CA ILE A 40 11.25 9.65 -2.90
C ILE A 40 11.00 9.28 -4.36
N SER A 41 9.98 9.91 -4.98
CA SER A 41 9.65 9.79 -6.40
C SER A 41 9.52 11.18 -7.02
N GLY A 42 10.65 11.71 -7.49
CA GLY A 42 10.74 13.09 -7.98
C GLY A 42 10.40 14.11 -6.89
N SER A 43 9.36 14.93 -7.12
CA SER A 43 8.82 15.87 -6.14
C SER A 43 7.73 15.26 -5.23
N SER A 44 7.56 13.95 -5.26
CA SER A 44 6.52 13.25 -4.51
C SER A 44 7.11 12.27 -3.51
N LEU A 45 6.39 12.00 -2.43
CA LEU A 45 6.67 10.85 -1.57
C LEU A 45 5.68 9.73 -1.85
N LEU A 46 6.19 8.52 -2.04
CA LEU A 46 5.41 7.29 -2.13
C LEU A 46 5.30 6.68 -0.73
N PRO A 47 4.08 6.60 -0.15
CA PRO A 47 3.89 6.05 1.18
C PRO A 47 4.13 4.53 1.21
N PRO A 48 4.56 3.99 2.37
CA PRO A 48 4.72 2.55 2.55
C PRO A 48 3.39 1.81 2.63
N LEU A 49 3.41 0.50 2.38
CA LEU A 49 2.24 -0.37 2.53
C LEU A 49 1.74 -0.40 3.99
N ALA A 50 2.63 -0.41 4.98
CA ALA A 50 2.25 -0.43 6.40
C ALA A 50 1.57 0.87 6.87
N ALA A 51 1.58 1.95 6.06
CA ALA A 51 0.81 3.15 6.37
C ALA A 51 -0.71 2.96 6.18
N LEU A 52 -1.13 1.92 5.45
CA LEU A 52 -2.54 1.58 5.29
C LEU A 52 -3.12 1.06 6.61
N PRO A 53 -4.15 1.72 7.17
CA PRO A 53 -4.74 1.30 8.43
C PRO A 53 -5.28 -0.13 8.33
N GLY A 54 -4.76 -1.02 9.20
CA GLY A 54 -5.19 -2.43 9.26
C GLY A 54 -4.39 -3.41 8.40
N LEU A 55 -3.43 -2.96 7.59
CA LEU A 55 -2.59 -3.87 6.79
C LEU A 55 -1.47 -4.53 7.63
N GLY A 56 -0.89 -3.80 8.60
CA GLY A 56 0.13 -4.31 9.51
C GLY A 56 1.50 -4.59 8.86
N ALA A 57 2.58 -4.45 9.63
CA ALA A 57 3.95 -4.55 9.09
C ALA A 57 4.28 -5.94 8.52
N ALA A 58 3.85 -7.02 9.19
CA ALA A 58 4.13 -8.39 8.73
C ALA A 58 3.49 -8.72 7.38
N VAL A 59 2.27 -8.27 7.12
CA VAL A 59 1.61 -8.50 5.82
C VAL A 59 2.24 -7.63 4.74
N ALA A 60 2.60 -6.38 5.06
CA ALA A 60 3.37 -5.54 4.14
C ALA A 60 4.69 -6.20 3.73
N GLU A 61 5.43 -6.78 4.68
CA GLU A 61 6.68 -7.49 4.42
C GLU A 61 6.48 -8.74 3.54
N ASN A 62 5.44 -9.53 3.81
CA ASN A 62 5.08 -10.69 2.99
C ASN A 62 4.75 -10.27 1.55
N ILE A 63 3.96 -9.21 1.35
CA ILE A 63 3.61 -8.70 0.02
C ILE A 63 4.86 -8.22 -0.73
N VAL A 64 5.72 -7.43 -0.07
CA VAL A 64 6.96 -6.90 -0.68
C VAL A 64 7.95 -8.01 -1.00
N THR A 65 8.00 -9.06 -0.19
CA THR A 65 8.85 -10.22 -0.45
C THR A 65 8.29 -11.03 -1.60
N ALA A 66 7.01 -11.41 -1.54
CA ALA A 66 6.37 -12.20 -2.58
C ALA A 66 6.49 -11.54 -3.96
N ARG A 67 6.22 -10.23 -4.08
CA ARG A 67 6.24 -9.55 -5.39
C ARG A 67 7.62 -9.51 -6.06
N LYS A 68 8.71 -9.73 -5.31
CA LYS A 68 10.07 -9.81 -5.88
C LYS A 68 10.28 -11.06 -6.71
N ASP A 69 9.59 -12.17 -6.38
CA ASP A 69 9.71 -13.42 -7.11
C ASP A 69 9.05 -13.33 -8.49
N ARG A 70 7.81 -12.81 -8.52
CA ARG A 70 7.05 -12.50 -9.74
C ARG A 70 5.90 -11.53 -9.45
N PRO A 71 5.42 -10.78 -10.46
CA PRO A 71 4.18 -10.02 -10.33
C PRO A 71 3.02 -10.89 -9.87
N PHE A 72 2.05 -10.28 -9.19
CA PHE A 72 0.83 -10.99 -8.79
C PHE A 72 -0.07 -11.16 -10.02
N SER A 73 -0.61 -12.37 -10.20
CA SER A 73 -1.51 -12.67 -11.31
C SER A 73 -2.97 -12.32 -11.01
N SER A 74 -3.36 -12.35 -9.74
CA SER A 74 -4.71 -12.05 -9.27
C SER A 74 -4.72 -11.62 -7.80
N GLN A 75 -5.89 -11.19 -7.32
CA GLN A 75 -6.10 -10.92 -5.89
C GLN A 75 -5.98 -12.21 -5.05
N GLU A 76 -6.36 -13.36 -5.60
CA GLU A 76 -6.13 -14.67 -4.99
C GLU A 76 -4.63 -14.99 -4.84
N ASP A 77 -3.82 -14.65 -5.85
CA ASP A 77 -2.36 -14.82 -5.79
C ASP A 77 -1.74 -13.96 -4.66
N ILE A 78 -2.25 -12.73 -4.45
CA ILE A 78 -1.86 -11.88 -3.31
C ILE A 78 -2.27 -12.52 -1.98
N ARG A 79 -3.48 -13.09 -1.92
CA ARG A 79 -3.99 -13.76 -0.72
C ARG A 79 -3.07 -14.90 -0.29
N ILE A 80 -2.65 -15.72 -1.26
CA ILE A 80 -1.83 -16.91 -1.03
C ILE A 80 -0.38 -16.53 -0.74
N ARG A 81 0.27 -15.80 -1.66
CA ARG A 81 1.71 -15.50 -1.56
C ARG A 81 2.03 -14.35 -0.62
N GLY A 82 1.16 -13.34 -0.56
CA GLY A 82 1.31 -12.21 0.36
C GLY A 82 0.75 -12.48 1.77
N HIS A 83 0.15 -13.66 2.00
CA HIS A 83 -0.58 -13.98 3.24
C HIS A 83 -1.60 -12.89 3.64
N ALA A 84 -2.18 -12.23 2.64
CA ALA A 84 -3.15 -11.17 2.86
C ALA A 84 -4.53 -11.78 3.15
N SER A 85 -5.17 -11.38 4.24
CA SER A 85 -6.56 -11.78 4.50
C SER A 85 -7.53 -11.06 3.53
N LYS A 86 -8.80 -11.48 3.51
CA LYS A 86 -9.85 -10.77 2.76
C LYS A 86 -9.97 -9.30 3.18
N SER A 87 -9.89 -9.02 4.48
CA SER A 87 -9.92 -7.64 4.98
C SER A 87 -8.71 -6.81 4.51
N VAL A 88 -7.54 -7.43 4.36
CA VAL A 88 -6.36 -6.76 3.78
C VAL A 88 -6.58 -6.48 2.30
N LEU A 89 -7.15 -7.41 1.54
CA LEU A 89 -7.49 -7.18 0.13
C LEU A 89 -8.53 -6.06 -0.02
N GLU A 90 -9.52 -5.98 0.85
CA GLU A 90 -10.50 -4.88 0.87
C GLU A 90 -9.81 -3.53 1.13
N ILE A 91 -8.87 -3.46 2.07
CA ILE A 91 -8.07 -2.25 2.33
C ILE A 91 -7.27 -1.86 1.09
N LEU A 92 -6.57 -2.80 0.47
CA LEU A 92 -5.80 -2.57 -0.75
C LEU A 92 -6.70 -2.10 -1.91
N ALA A 93 -7.89 -2.69 -2.06
CA ALA A 93 -8.87 -2.30 -3.07
C ALA A 93 -9.39 -0.87 -2.83
N GLN A 94 -9.76 -0.54 -1.60
CA GLN A 94 -10.24 0.80 -1.21
C GLN A 94 -9.22 1.91 -1.50
N HIS A 95 -7.92 1.58 -1.45
CA HIS A 95 -6.84 2.51 -1.74
C HIS A 95 -6.33 2.43 -3.20
N GLY A 96 -7.02 1.67 -4.05
CA GLY A 96 -6.72 1.57 -5.49
C GLY A 96 -5.53 0.68 -5.84
N CYS A 97 -4.94 -0.01 -4.86
CA CYS A 97 -3.72 -0.81 -5.06
C CYS A 97 -3.95 -2.08 -5.91
N LEU A 98 -5.21 -2.54 -6.02
CA LEU A 98 -5.58 -3.75 -6.77
C LEU A 98 -6.12 -3.46 -8.18
N SER A 99 -6.02 -2.21 -8.65
CA SER A 99 -6.55 -1.84 -9.96
C SER A 99 -5.89 -2.64 -11.09
N GLY A 100 -6.71 -3.24 -11.94
CA GLY A 100 -6.26 -4.07 -13.06
C GLY A 100 -5.91 -5.52 -12.71
N LEU A 101 -6.01 -5.94 -11.44
CA LEU A 101 -5.84 -7.34 -11.04
C LEU A 101 -7.19 -8.08 -11.04
N PRO A 102 -7.30 -9.22 -11.75
CA PRO A 102 -8.50 -10.05 -11.69
C PRO A 102 -8.66 -10.65 -10.28
N GLU A 103 -9.89 -11.02 -9.92
CA GLU A 103 -10.16 -11.61 -8.60
C GLU A 103 -9.46 -12.97 -8.42
N SER A 104 -9.37 -13.78 -9.47
CA SER A 104 -8.75 -15.11 -9.45
C SER A 104 -7.96 -15.40 -10.73
N ASP A 105 -7.10 -16.43 -10.66
CA ASP A 105 -6.31 -16.91 -11.80
C ASP A 105 -7.11 -17.81 -12.77
N GLN A 106 -8.44 -17.91 -12.63
CA GLN A 106 -9.23 -18.78 -13.50
C GLN A 106 -9.08 -18.33 -14.96
N LEU A 107 -8.39 -19.17 -15.72
CA LEU A 107 -8.34 -19.11 -17.17
C LEU A 107 -9.77 -19.11 -17.71
N GLN A 108 -10.10 -18.15 -18.57
CA GLN A 108 -11.19 -18.32 -19.54
C GLN A 108 -10.75 -19.42 -20.52
N LEU A 109 -10.78 -20.68 -20.08
CA LEU A 109 -10.77 -21.84 -20.97
C LEU A 109 -12.22 -22.16 -21.28
N PHE A 110 -12.52 -22.22 -22.58
CA PHE A 110 -13.82 -22.47 -23.22
C PHE A 110 -14.69 -21.22 -23.44
N GLY A 111 -14.30 -20.45 -24.45
CA GLY A 111 -15.24 -19.85 -25.41
C GLY A 111 -15.28 -20.68 -26.68
#